data_AF-A0A5S5D3D8-F1
#
_entry.id   AF-A0A5S5D3D8-F1
#
_cell.length_a   1.000
_cell.length_b   1.000
_cell.length_c   1.000
_cell.angle_alpha   90.00
_cell.angle_beta   90.00
_cell.angle_gamma   90.00
#
_symmetry.space_group_name_H-M   'P 1'
#
loop_
_entity.id
_entity.type
_entity.pdbx_description
1 polymer ?
#
loop_
_entity_poly.entity_id
_entity_poly.type
_entity_poly.pdbx_seq_one_letter_code
_entity_poly.pdbx_strand_id
1 'polypeptide(L)' 'MRAVQITRVGGPEVLGVVDVPEPEAGPGQEVYDVSIPGVDYADTHR' A
#
# COMPACT_ATOMS: atom_id res chain seq x y z
N MET A 1 -9.74 -0.61 -5.58
CA MET A 1 -9.23 0.50 -4.74
C MET A 1 -7.95 1.09 -5.31
N ARG A 2 -7.66 2.35 -4.97
CA ARG A 2 -6.39 3.01 -5.25
C ARG A 2 -5.34 2.59 -4.24
N ALA A 3 -4.13 2.26 -4.68
CA ALA A 3 -3.01 1.85 -3.84
C ALA A 3 -1.68 2.49 -4.27
N VAL A 4 -0.70 2.50 -3.36
CA VAL A 4 0.70 2.80 -3.67
C VAL A 4 1.46 1.48 -3.76
N GLN A 5 2.10 1.20 -4.89
CA GLN A 5 2.94 0.02 -5.10
C GLN A 5 4.38 0.40 -5.42
N ILE A 6 5.31 -0.38 -4.88
CA ILE A 6 6.75 -0.27 -5.10
C ILE A 6 7.22 -1.56 -5.76
N THR A 7 7.67 -1.50 -7.02
CA THR A 7 8.09 -2.68 -7.80
C THR A 7 9.60 -2.76 -8.01
N ARG A 8 10.35 -1.73 -7.58
CA ARG A 8 11.81 -1.66 -7.61
C ARG A 8 12.31 -0.75 -6.50
N VAL A 9 13.53 -0.99 -6.03
CA VAL A 9 14.20 -0.10 -5.06
C VAL A 9 14.49 1.26 -5.69
N GLY A 10 14.25 2.34 -4.97
CA GLY A 10 14.53 3.71 -5.39
C GLY A 10 14.01 4.74 -4.39
N GLY A 11 14.13 6.02 -4.74
CA GLY A 11 13.53 7.11 -3.97
C GLY A 11 12.03 7.26 -4.24
N PRO A 12 11.40 8.37 -3.80
CA PRO A 12 9.96 8.59 -3.98
C PRO A 12 9.44 8.46 -5.42
N GLU A 13 10.31 8.62 -6.43
CA GLU A 13 9.99 8.45 -7.84
C GLU A 13 9.53 7.03 -8.24
N VAL A 14 9.73 6.04 -7.37
CA VAL A 14 9.28 4.66 -7.61
C VAL A 14 7.92 4.36 -6.98
N LEU A 15 7.32 5.30 -6.24
CA LEU A 15 6.00 5.16 -5.65
C LEU A 15 4.93 5.25 -6.75
N GLY A 16 4.44 4.10 -7.21
CA GLY A 16 3.41 3.99 -8.23
C GLY A 16 2.01 4.05 -7.62
N VAL A 17 1.23 5.08 -7.97
CA VAL A 17 -0.20 5.08 -7.68
C VAL A 17 -0.91 4.25 -8.74
N VAL A 18 -1.56 3.18 -8.31
CA VAL A 18 -2.24 2.22 -9.20
C VAL A 18 -3.63 1.89 -8.70
N ASP A 19 -4.48 1.43 -9.61
CA ASP A 19 -5.74 0.79 -9.26
C ASP A 19 -5.54 -0.73 -9.13
N VAL A 20 -6.07 -1.30 -8.06
CA VAL A 20 -6.09 -2.74 -7.79
C VAL A 20 -7.52 -3.19 -7.48
N PRO A 21 -7.86 -4.49 -7.59
CA PRO A 21 -9.14 -5.00 -7.15
C PRO A 21 -9.41 -4.68 -5.66
N GLU A 22 -10.69 -4.57 -5.29
CA GLU A 22 -11.07 -4.48 -3.88
C GLU A 22 -10.72 -5.78 -3.15
N PRO A 23 -10.22 -5.72 -1.90
CA PRO A 23 -9.95 -6.92 -1.12
C PRO A 23 -11.25 -7.57 -0.63
N GLU A 24 -11.24 -8.91 -0.53
CA GLU A 24 -12.32 -9.69 0.07
C GLU A 24 -11.80 -10.37 1.35
N ALA A 25 -12.58 -10.32 2.43
CA ALA A 25 -12.23 -11.02 3.67
C ALA A 25 -12.45 -12.53 3.54
N GLY A 26 -11.40 -13.32 3.83
CA GLY A 26 -11.53 -14.75 4.09
C GLY A 26 -12.00 -15.06 5.51
N PRO A 27 -12.12 -16.35 5.88
CA PRO A 27 -12.51 -16.76 7.23
C PRO A 27 -11.57 -16.18 8.31
N GLY A 28 -12.14 -15.43 9.24
CA GLY A 28 -11.39 -14.79 10.35
C GLY A 28 -10.63 -13.52 9.97
N GLN A 29 -10.85 -12.97 8.78
CA GLN A 29 -10.27 -11.69 8.35
C GLN A 29 -11.30 -10.58 8.34
N GLU A 30 -10.83 -9.34 8.43
CA GLU A 30 -11.63 -8.13 8.31
C GLU A 30 -11.03 -7.24 7.21
N VAL A 31 -11.90 -6.51 6.50
CA VAL A 31 -11.51 -5.49 5.52
C VAL A 31 -11.82 -4.12 6.12
N TYR A 32 -10.89 -3.18 6.00
CA TYR A 32 -11.02 -1.83 6.53
C TYR A 32 -10.84 -0.78 5.43
N ASP A 33 -11.63 0.29 5.51
CA ASP A 33 -11.42 1.50 4.72
C ASP A 33 -10.30 2.34 5.34
N VAL A 34 -9.18 2.43 4.64
CA VAL A 34 -8.04 3.25 5.06
C VAL A 34 -8.29 4.71 4.69
N SER A 35 -8.59 5.53 5.70
CA SER A 35 -8.80 6.97 5.51
C SER A 35 -7.48 7.76 5.36
N ILE A 36 -6.45 7.37 6.11
CA ILE A 36 -5.17 8.09 6.18
C ILE A 36 -4.01 7.08 6.29
N PRO A 37 -3.25 6.83 5.21
CA PRO A 37 -1.99 6.10 5.30
C PRO A 37 -0.84 7.03 5.78
N GLY A 38 0.09 6.48 6.57
CA GLY A 38 1.29 7.16 7.05
C GLY A 38 2.56 6.64 6.38
N VAL A 39 3.66 7.36 6.56
CA VAL A 39 5.03 6.93 6.20
C VAL A 39 5.90 7.04 7.43
N ASP A 40 6.70 6.02 7.70
CA ASP A 40 7.65 5.99 8.81
C ASP A 40 9.10 5.72 8.37
N TYR A 41 10.00 5.62 9.34
CA TYR A 41 11.43 5.38 9.06
C TYR A 41 11.71 3.96 8.53
N ALA A 42 10.90 2.96 8.90
CA ALA A 42 11.03 1.60 8.41
C ALA A 42 10.72 1.51 6.91
N ASP A 43 9.81 2.34 6.40
CA ASP A 43 9.49 2.42 4.97
C ASP A 43 10.66 2.88 4.08
N THR A 44 11.70 3.47 4.68
CA THR A 44 12.87 4.00 3.98
C THR A 44 14.12 3.13 4.07
N HIS A 45 14.03 1.97 4.76
CA HIS A 45 15.18 1.11 4.99
C HIS A 45 15.67 0.40 3.72
N ARG A 46 17.00 0.19 3.66
CA ARG A 46 17.74 -0.47 2.57
C ARG A 46 17.83 -1.97 2.75
#